data_AF-A0A8W8MH89-F1
#
_entry.id   AF-A0A8W8MH89-F1
#
_cell.length_a   1.000
_cell.length_b   1.000
_cell.length_c   1.000
_cell.angle_alpha   90.00
_cell.angle_beta   90.00
_cell.angle_gamma   90.00
#
_symmetry.space_group_name_H-M   'P 1'
#
loop_
_entity.id
_entity.type
_entity.pdbx_description
1 polymer ?
#
loop_
_entity_poly.entity_id
_entity_poly.type
_entity_poly.pdbx_seq_one_letter_code
_entity_poly.pdbx_strand_id
1 'polypeptide(L)'
;MYTGRVCQRCPYPTYGDGCKQRCICKQDFCSHTKGCQLPDRCPDGFTGKYCDKQCSYPQYGIGCQQSCVCSKQRCNVFTGCQFTKTVNKNQKPHQTNPFSTDVSNSHTTKIVDDVSRESRNQTPITPVIPGSPLVFI
;
A
#
# COMPACT_ATOMS: atom_id res chain seq x y z
N MET A 1 -10.21 -24.16 4.88
CA MET A 1 -11.24 -25.04 4.28
C MET A 1 -12.48 -25.02 5.18
N TYR A 2 -13.67 -25.31 4.66
CA TYR A 2 -14.94 -25.21 5.39
C TYR A 2 -15.34 -26.56 6.01
N THR A 3 -15.81 -26.59 7.25
CA THR A 3 -16.41 -27.80 7.88
C THR A 3 -17.91 -27.63 8.04
N GLY A 4 -18.70 -28.40 7.28
CA GLY A 4 -20.17 -28.47 7.37
C GLY A 4 -20.88 -28.20 6.03
N ARG A 5 -22.07 -28.78 5.83
CA ARG A 5 -22.89 -28.70 4.58
C ARG A 5 -23.30 -27.27 4.18
N VAL A 6 -22.96 -26.28 4.98
CA VAL A 6 -23.07 -24.87 4.68
C VAL A 6 -21.75 -24.25 5.08
N CYS A 7 -21.05 -23.64 4.12
CA CYS A 7 -19.77 -22.95 4.30
C CYS A 7 -19.94 -21.73 5.23
N GLN A 8 -20.12 -21.97 6.53
CA GLN A 8 -20.36 -20.94 7.55
C GLN A 8 -19.05 -20.23 7.87
N ARG A 9 -19.10 -18.89 7.93
CA ARG A 9 -17.98 -18.06 8.37
C ARG A 9 -17.76 -18.26 9.88
N CYS A 10 -16.51 -18.36 10.32
CA CYS A 10 -16.21 -18.38 11.75
C CYS A 10 -16.69 -17.09 12.44
N PRO A 11 -17.35 -17.19 13.60
CA PRO A 11 -17.73 -16.02 14.38
C PRO A 11 -16.50 -15.34 14.98
N TYR A 12 -16.44 -14.01 14.98
CA TYR A 12 -15.37 -13.27 15.65
C TYR A 12 -15.40 -13.59 17.17
N PRO A 13 -14.24 -13.81 17.83
CA PRO A 13 -12.88 -13.60 17.36
C PRO A 13 -12.20 -14.85 16.78
N THR A 14 -12.92 -15.82 16.23
CA THR A 14 -12.32 -17.09 15.76
C THR A 14 -12.11 -17.15 14.24
N TYR A 15 -11.14 -17.96 13.81
CA TYR A 15 -10.81 -18.20 12.41
C TYR A 15 -10.15 -19.58 12.20
N GLY A 16 -9.90 -19.93 10.93
CA GLY A 16 -9.19 -21.15 10.55
C GLY A 16 -10.08 -22.38 10.50
N ASP A 17 -9.48 -23.53 10.26
CA ASP A 17 -10.23 -24.79 10.14
C ASP A 17 -10.88 -25.17 11.48
N GLY A 18 -12.21 -25.33 11.45
CA GLY A 18 -13.02 -25.59 12.64
C GLY A 18 -13.05 -24.43 13.66
N CYS A 19 -12.69 -23.21 13.26
CA CYS A 19 -12.74 -22.01 14.11
C CYS A 19 -11.93 -22.14 15.42
N LYS A 20 -10.83 -22.90 15.39
CA LYS A 20 -9.99 -23.17 16.56
C LYS A 20 -8.97 -22.07 16.86
N GLN A 21 -8.68 -21.21 15.88
CA GLN A 21 -7.72 -20.13 16.02
C GLN A 21 -8.42 -18.84 16.41
N ARG A 22 -7.75 -17.95 17.16
CA ARG A 22 -8.34 -16.70 17.67
C ARG A 22 -7.60 -15.46 17.13
N CYS A 23 -8.35 -14.54 16.54
CA CYS A 23 -7.89 -13.22 16.14
C CYS A 23 -7.59 -12.35 17.37
N ILE A 24 -6.48 -11.62 17.28
CA ILE A 24 -6.02 -10.62 18.27
C ILE A 24 -6.14 -9.18 17.76
N CYS A 25 -6.60 -9.02 16.53
CA CYS A 25 -6.87 -7.76 15.85
C CYS A 25 -8.37 -7.44 15.90
N LYS A 26 -8.75 -6.22 15.47
CA LYS A 26 -10.17 -5.84 15.34
C LYS A 26 -10.90 -6.73 14.33
N GLN A 27 -12.21 -6.81 14.46
CA GLN A 27 -13.07 -7.61 13.59
C GLN A 27 -12.90 -7.24 12.10
N ASP A 28 -12.69 -5.96 11.79
CA ASP A 28 -12.49 -5.46 10.41
C ASP A 28 -11.25 -6.05 9.73
N PHE A 29 -10.24 -6.46 10.52
CA PHE A 29 -8.99 -7.04 10.04
C PHE A 29 -8.92 -8.56 10.25
N CYS A 30 -9.96 -9.17 10.81
CA CYS A 30 -10.02 -10.60 11.09
C CYS A 30 -10.69 -11.34 9.93
N SER A 31 -9.86 -11.98 9.10
CA SER A 31 -10.30 -12.91 8.07
C SER A 31 -10.62 -14.27 8.68
N HIS A 32 -11.78 -14.82 8.33
CA HIS A 32 -12.20 -16.13 8.83
C HIS A 32 -11.30 -17.29 8.37
N THR A 33 -10.50 -17.10 7.32
CA THR A 33 -9.54 -18.11 6.82
C THR A 33 -8.12 -17.83 7.26
N LYS A 34 -7.66 -16.58 7.14
CA LYS A 34 -6.25 -16.21 7.38
C LYS A 34 -5.99 -15.66 8.78
N GLY A 35 -7.04 -15.34 9.54
CA GLY A 35 -6.93 -14.64 10.82
C GLY A 35 -6.64 -13.17 10.62
N CYS A 36 -5.76 -12.61 11.46
CA CYS A 36 -5.44 -11.20 11.41
C CYS A 36 -4.65 -10.84 10.15
N GLN A 37 -5.31 -10.14 9.23
CA GLN A 37 -4.67 -9.54 8.07
C GLN A 37 -4.21 -8.14 8.45
N LEU A 38 -2.90 -7.96 8.47
CA LEU A 38 -2.28 -6.66 8.63
C LEU A 38 -2.47 -5.92 7.30
N PRO A 39 -3.02 -4.70 7.29
CA PRO A 39 -2.94 -3.89 6.09
C PRO A 39 -1.47 -3.47 5.89
N ASP A 40 -0.96 -3.54 4.66
CA ASP A 40 0.42 -3.08 4.34
C ASP A 40 0.62 -1.60 4.70
N ARG A 41 -0.49 -0.84 4.79
CA ARG A 41 -0.53 0.54 5.29
C ARG A 41 -1.75 0.72 6.19
N CYS A 42 -1.54 1.21 7.40
CA CYS A 42 -2.65 1.59 8.27
C CYS A 42 -3.46 2.75 7.68
N PRO A 43 -4.77 2.81 7.98
CA PRO A 43 -5.57 3.99 7.63
C PRO A 43 -4.98 5.25 8.26
N ASP A 44 -5.32 6.41 7.69
CA ASP A 44 -4.87 7.71 8.18
C ASP A 44 -5.13 7.85 9.68
N GLY A 45 -4.13 8.37 10.41
CA GLY A 45 -4.25 8.60 11.84
C GLY A 45 -4.03 7.37 12.72
N PHE A 46 -3.71 6.20 12.15
CA PHE A 46 -3.42 4.97 12.90
C PHE A 46 -2.04 4.39 12.57
N THR A 47 -1.48 3.67 13.54
CA THR A 47 -0.19 2.98 13.50
C THR A 47 -0.20 1.74 14.41
N GLY A 48 0.93 1.04 14.44
CA GLY A 48 1.09 -0.24 15.14
C GLY A 48 0.81 -1.42 14.23
N LYS A 49 1.20 -2.61 14.71
CA LYS A 49 1.07 -3.86 13.95
C LYS A 49 -0.37 -4.06 13.47
N TYR A 50 -1.36 -3.80 14.32
CA TYR A 50 -2.77 -4.03 14.00
C TYR A 50 -3.56 -2.74 13.72
N CYS A 51 -2.88 -1.62 13.44
CA CYS A 51 -3.49 -0.30 13.29
C CYS A 51 -4.42 0.06 14.47
N ASP A 52 -4.03 -0.39 15.66
CA ASP A 52 -4.78 -0.28 16.90
C ASP A 52 -4.39 1.00 17.67
N LYS A 53 -3.26 1.61 17.33
CA LYS A 53 -2.75 2.81 18.00
C LYS A 53 -3.04 4.03 17.14
N GLN A 54 -3.70 5.02 17.72
CA GLN A 54 -3.86 6.33 17.07
C GLN A 54 -2.51 7.06 17.06
N CYS A 55 -2.27 7.91 16.06
CA CYS A 55 -1.06 8.73 16.01
C CYS A 55 -0.93 9.60 17.25
N SER A 56 0.24 9.53 17.87
CA SER A 56 0.59 10.40 19.00
C SER A 56 1.13 11.72 18.47
N TYR A 57 0.74 12.83 19.11
CA TYR A 57 1.35 14.13 18.82
C TYR A 57 2.89 14.04 18.91
N PRO A 58 3.64 14.59 17.93
CA PRO A 58 3.19 15.50 16.86
C PRO A 58 2.77 14.81 15.54
N GLN A 59 2.64 13.49 15.48
CA GLN A 59 2.49 12.77 14.22
C GLN A 59 1.04 12.72 13.69
N TYR A 60 0.88 12.65 12.35
CA TYR A 60 -0.39 12.51 11.66
C TYR A 60 -0.26 11.84 10.27
N GLY A 61 -1.38 11.53 9.62
CA GLY A 61 -1.45 10.95 8.27
C GLY A 61 -1.23 9.43 8.22
N ILE A 62 -1.06 8.87 7.01
CA ILE A 62 -0.84 7.43 6.78
C ILE A 62 0.37 6.95 7.59
N GLY A 63 0.15 6.00 8.50
CA GLY A 63 1.20 5.42 9.33
C GLY A 63 1.92 6.42 10.24
N CYS A 64 1.33 7.59 10.51
CA CYS A 64 1.92 8.66 11.35
C CYS A 64 3.26 9.19 10.80
N GLN A 65 3.43 9.21 9.48
CA GLN A 65 4.68 9.64 8.83
C GLN A 65 4.84 11.17 8.72
N GLN A 66 3.76 11.93 8.93
CA GLN A 66 3.79 13.40 8.88
C GLN A 66 3.83 13.98 10.30
N SER A 67 4.37 15.20 10.45
CA SER A 67 4.49 15.87 11.75
C SER A 67 3.81 17.24 11.76
N CYS A 68 2.97 17.48 12.76
CA CYS A 68 2.32 18.75 13.04
C CYS A 68 3.35 19.78 13.54
N VAL A 69 3.25 20.99 12.98
CA VAL A 69 4.04 22.18 13.36
C VAL A 69 3.23 23.18 14.20
N CYS A 70 2.13 22.72 14.79
CA CYS A 70 1.18 23.50 15.59
C CYS A 70 1.00 22.86 16.96
N SER A 71 0.41 23.58 17.90
CA SER A 71 0.10 23.03 19.24
C SER A 71 -0.77 21.79 19.16
N LYS A 72 -0.63 20.87 20.12
CA LYS A 72 -1.39 19.62 20.23
C LYS A 72 -2.90 19.79 20.02
N GLN A 73 -3.49 20.89 20.50
CA GLN A 73 -4.93 21.17 20.38
C GLN A 73 -5.39 21.48 18.95
N ARG A 74 -4.48 21.88 18.06
CA ARG A 74 -4.75 22.23 16.66
C ARG A 74 -4.28 21.12 15.70
N CYS A 75 -3.70 20.04 16.22
CA CYS A 75 -3.17 18.93 15.44
C CYS A 75 -4.21 17.83 15.34
N ASN A 76 -4.78 17.65 14.14
CA ASN A 76 -5.67 16.55 13.82
C ASN A 76 -4.85 15.37 13.28
N VAL A 77 -5.11 14.17 13.80
CA VAL A 77 -4.35 12.96 13.42
C VAL A 77 -4.54 12.52 11.96
N PHE A 78 -5.62 12.99 11.32
CA PHE A 78 -5.94 12.71 9.92
C PHE A 78 -5.44 13.83 8.99
N THR A 79 -5.73 15.09 9.33
CA THR A 79 -5.48 16.24 8.43
C THR A 79 -4.27 17.10 8.79
N GLY A 80 -3.64 16.88 9.95
CA GLY A 80 -2.55 17.71 10.44
C GLY A 80 -3.02 19.02 11.08
N CYS A 81 -2.30 20.10 10.87
CA CYS A 81 -2.56 21.38 11.55
C CYS A 81 -3.80 22.11 11.01
N GLN A 82 -4.79 22.30 11.88
CA GLN A 82 -6.00 23.06 11.60
C GLN A 82 -5.74 24.55 11.83
N PHE A 83 -5.37 25.26 10.75
CA PHE A 83 -5.34 26.72 10.75
C PHE A 83 -6.72 27.23 10.33
N THR A 84 -7.50 27.74 11.28
CA THR A 84 -8.68 28.54 10.95
C THR A 84 -8.17 29.76 10.20
N LYS A 85 -8.35 29.79 8.88
CA LYS A 85 -8.08 30.98 8.08
C LYS A 85 -9.08 32.06 8.52
N THR A 86 -8.76 32.85 9.54
CA THR A 86 -9.33 34.19 9.63
C THR A 86 -8.86 34.91 8.38
N VAL A 87 -9.76 35.12 7.43
CA VAL A 87 -9.46 35.79 6.17
C VAL A 87 -9.14 37.25 6.49
N ASN A 88 -7.87 37.54 6.80
CA ASN A 88 -7.33 38.88 6.64
C ASN A 88 -6.68 38.89 5.25
N LYS A 89 -7.30 39.60 4.30
CA LYS A 89 -6.89 39.69 2.88
C LYS A 89 -5.54 40.39 2.65
N ASN A 90 -4.64 40.43 3.63
CA ASN A 90 -3.33 41.07 3.55
C ASN A 90 -2.22 40.27 4.24
N GLN A 91 -2.27 38.94 4.18
CA GLN A 91 -1.12 38.10 4.53
C GLN A 91 -0.81 37.19 3.35
N LYS A 92 0.37 37.42 2.76
CA LYS A 92 0.98 36.54 1.74
C LYS A 92 0.83 35.11 2.24
N PRO A 93 0.17 34.21 1.51
CA PRO A 93 0.03 32.83 1.94
C PRO A 93 1.43 32.33 2.25
N HIS A 94 1.68 31.95 3.51
CA HIS A 94 2.84 31.15 3.81
C HIS A 94 2.64 29.91 2.94
N GLN A 95 3.48 29.78 1.92
CA GLN A 95 3.52 28.62 1.06
C GLN A 95 3.92 27.46 1.97
N THR A 96 2.94 26.85 2.63
CA THR A 96 3.09 25.48 3.06
C THR A 96 3.09 24.72 1.77
N ASN A 97 4.28 24.50 1.19
CA ASN A 97 4.47 23.53 0.14
C ASN A 97 3.83 22.24 0.68
N PRO A 98 2.65 21.82 0.18
CA PRO A 98 2.10 20.56 0.55
C PRO A 98 2.89 19.57 -0.29
N PHE A 99 4.09 19.21 0.18
CA PHE A 99 4.98 18.24 -0.43
C PHE A 99 4.98 18.33 -1.97
N SER A 100 5.90 19.11 -2.54
CA SER A 100 6.28 18.89 -3.94
C SER A 100 6.54 17.40 -4.09
N THR A 101 5.57 16.67 -4.63
CA THR A 101 5.86 15.40 -5.25
C THR A 101 6.69 15.79 -6.45
N ASP A 102 8.01 15.75 -6.29
CA ASP A 102 8.88 15.40 -7.40
C ASP A 102 8.56 13.95 -7.79
N VAL A 103 7.34 13.73 -8.30
CA VAL A 103 7.13 12.82 -9.41
C VAL A 103 7.56 13.63 -10.62
N SER A 104 8.88 13.77 -10.76
CA SER A 104 9.44 14.01 -12.08
C SER A 104 9.14 12.76 -12.90
N ASN A 105 7.97 12.74 -13.52
CA ASN A 105 7.72 11.96 -14.71
C ASN A 105 8.76 12.40 -15.74
N SER A 106 9.91 11.73 -15.78
CA SER A 106 10.79 11.82 -16.94
C SER A 106 10.20 10.95 -18.05
N HIS A 107 9.18 11.50 -18.70
CA HIS A 107 8.81 11.14 -20.05
C HIS A 107 8.88 12.41 -20.89
N THR A 108 10.08 12.76 -21.33
CA THR A 108 10.25 13.65 -22.47
C THR A 108 11.37 13.12 -23.34
N THR A 109 10.94 12.50 -24.42
CA THR A 109 11.62 12.35 -25.70
C THR A 109 12.68 13.43 -25.95
N LYS A 110 13.94 13.03 -26.08
CA LYS A 110 14.90 13.71 -26.94
C LYS A 110 15.01 12.92 -28.24
N ILE A 111 14.43 13.49 -29.29
CA ILE A 111 14.62 13.13 -30.70
C ILE A 111 15.71 14.07 -31.23
N VAL A 112 16.44 13.59 -32.24
CA VAL A 112 17.57 14.16 -33.02
C VAL A 112 18.96 13.84 -32.49
N ASP A 113 19.91 13.29 -33.24
CA ASP A 113 19.98 12.51 -34.47
C ASP A 113 21.44 12.01 -34.48
N ASP A 114 21.70 10.71 -34.70
CA ASP A 114 22.88 10.36 -35.50
C ASP A 114 22.70 8.98 -36.15
N VAL A 115 22.91 9.00 -37.45
CA VAL A 115 22.64 7.94 -38.42
C VAL A 115 23.82 6.99 -38.45
N SER A 116 23.58 5.69 -38.28
CA SER A 116 24.36 4.64 -38.95
C SER A 116 23.52 3.38 -39.15
N ARG A 117 22.88 3.35 -40.34
CA ARG A 117 22.61 2.16 -41.17
C ARG A 117 23.86 1.25 -41.23
N GLU A 118 23.86 -0.04 -41.50
CA GLU A 118 22.93 -1.11 -41.89
C GLU A 118 23.77 -2.40 -41.69
N SER A 119 23.25 -3.56 -41.30
CA SER A 119 22.73 -4.53 -42.27
C SER A 119 22.29 -5.83 -41.58
N ARG A 120 21.04 -6.21 -41.86
CA ARG A 120 20.57 -7.54 -42.30
C ARG A 120 21.24 -8.81 -41.71
N ASN A 121 20.46 -9.57 -40.92
CA ASN A 121 19.97 -10.93 -41.24
C ASN A 121 19.35 -11.55 -39.97
N GLN A 122 18.36 -12.44 -39.94
CA GLN A 122 17.33 -12.93 -40.86
C GLN A 122 16.65 -14.07 -40.07
N THR A 123 15.42 -13.87 -39.61
CA THR A 123 14.37 -14.89 -39.25
C THR A 123 14.61 -16.01 -38.20
N PRO A 124 13.51 -16.54 -37.61
CA PRO A 124 13.51 -17.34 -36.38
C PRO A 124 13.50 -18.85 -36.63
N ILE A 125 14.14 -19.60 -35.74
CA ILE A 125 14.01 -21.07 -35.65
C ILE A 125 13.39 -21.44 -34.30
N THR A 126 12.13 -21.86 -34.34
CA THR A 126 11.48 -22.71 -33.33
C THR A 126 11.79 -24.20 -33.65
N PRO A 127 11.25 -25.16 -32.89
CA PRO A 127 11.90 -25.86 -31.80
C PRO A 127 12.34 -27.28 -32.20
N VAL A 128 13.38 -27.83 -31.59
CA VAL A 128 13.75 -29.25 -31.81
C VAL A 128 13.70 -30.00 -30.47
N ILE A 129 12.61 -30.73 -30.26
CA ILE A 129 12.53 -31.86 -29.34
C ILE A 129 12.52 -33.12 -30.21
N PRO A 130 13.45 -34.06 -29.99
CA PRO A 130 13.17 -35.48 -30.15
C PRO A 130 13.68 -36.19 -28.89
N GLY A 131 12.81 -36.69 -28.02
CA GLY A 131 12.19 -37.99 -28.24
C GLY A 131 12.85 -39.02 -27.32
N SER A 132 12.21 -39.30 -26.18
CA SER A 132 12.41 -40.56 -25.44
C SER A 132 11.89 -41.71 -26.30
N PRO A 133 12.54 -42.88 -26.32
CA PRO A 133 11.89 -44.03 -25.67
C PRO A 133 12.84 -45.05 -24.99
N LEU A 134 12.35 -45.59 -23.87
CA LEU A 134 12.31 -47.01 -23.45
C LEU A 134 13.60 -47.85 -23.17
N VAL A 135 13.74 -48.21 -21.87
CA VAL A 135 13.92 -49.53 -21.21
C VAL A 135 15.11 -50.48 -21.54
N PHE A 136 15.54 -51.17 -20.47
CA PHE A 136 16.43 -52.34 -20.33
C PHE A 136 17.93 -51.98 -20.41
N ILE A 137 18.79 -52.32 -19.45
CA ILE A 137 19.00 -53.58 -18.71
C ILE A 137 19.57 -53.26 -17.32
#